data_AF-E9HGC6-F1
#
_entry.id   AF-E9HGC6-F1
#
_cell.length_a   1.000
_cell.length_b   1.000
_cell.length_c   1.000
_cell.angle_alpha   90.00
_cell.angle_beta   90.00
_cell.angle_gamma   90.00
#
_symmetry.space_group_name_H-M   'P 1'
#
loop_
_entity.id
_entity.type
_entity.pdbx_description
1 polymer ?
#
loop_
_entity_poly.entity_id
_entity_poly.type
_entity_poly.pdbx_seq_one_letter_code
_entity_poly.pdbx_strand_id
1 'polypeptide(L)'
;AIDGVHLTKSSGSQFWPIVGYLTFIKDSSLFPIGVYHGFSKPNVSNAFLLDFVEEAQGLIERGFFFREKLFSVLIKSFICDAPAR
;
A
#
# COMPACT_ATOMS: atom_id res chain seq x y z
N ALA A 1 5.33 2.78 2.32
CA ALA A 1 6.26 3.21 1.25
C ALA A 1 5.63 2.84 -0.08
N ILE A 2 5.62 3.78 -1.03
CA ILE A 2 5.21 3.54 -2.41
C ILE A 2 6.46 3.87 -3.22
N ASP A 3 7.19 2.86 -3.69
CA ASP A 3 8.45 3.05 -4.43
C ASP A 3 8.44 2.22 -5.73
N GLY A 4 9.03 2.75 -6.79
CA GLY A 4 9.19 2.07 -8.06
C GLY A 4 10.32 1.04 -8.00
N VAL A 5 9.99 -0.23 -7.76
CA VAL A 5 10.98 -1.31 -7.81
C VAL A 5 11.19 -1.75 -9.26
N HIS A 6 12.42 -1.63 -9.75
CA HIS A 6 12.81 -2.13 -11.06
C HIS A 6 13.05 -3.65 -10.99
N LEU A 7 12.26 -4.41 -11.76
CA LEU A 7 12.32 -5.88 -11.78
C LEU A 7 13.55 -6.45 -12.49
N THR A 8 14.01 -5.79 -13.55
CA THR A 8 15.08 -6.30 -14.41
C THR A 8 15.86 -5.14 -15.04
N LYS A 9 17.17 -5.35 -15.27
CA LYS A 9 18.08 -4.34 -15.84
C LYS A 9 17.78 -3.94 -17.30
N SER A 10 16.80 -4.56 -17.98
CA SER A 10 16.65 -4.45 -19.44
C SER A 10 15.23 -4.38 -20.02
N SER A 11 14.15 -4.46 -19.22
CA SER A 11 12.78 -4.46 -19.77
C SER A 11 12.05 -3.12 -19.70
N GLY A 12 12.55 -2.15 -18.92
CA GLY A 12 11.86 -0.88 -18.66
C GLY A 12 10.58 -1.01 -17.81
N SER A 13 10.18 -2.23 -17.39
CA SER A 13 9.01 -2.44 -16.54
C SER A 13 9.30 -2.09 -15.07
N GLN A 14 8.33 -1.49 -14.40
CA GLN A 14 8.38 -1.02 -13.02
C GLN A 14 7.20 -1.59 -12.23
N PHE A 15 7.46 -2.01 -10.98
CA PHE A 15 6.41 -2.26 -9.99
C PHE A 15 6.31 -1.09 -9.03
N TRP A 16 5.08 -0.72 -8.70
CA TRP A 16 4.77 0.28 -7.68
C TRP A 16 3.89 -0.41 -6.62
N PRO A 17 4.48 -1.01 -5.57
CA PRO A 17 3.73 -1.67 -4.53
C PRO A 17 3.25 -0.67 -3.47
N ILE A 18 2.06 -0.91 -2.95
CA ILE A 18 1.59 -0.38 -1.68
C ILE A 18 1.94 -1.43 -0.64
N VAL A 19 2.80 -1.09 0.33
CA VAL A 19 3.20 -2.02 1.40
C VAL A 19 2.69 -1.56 2.77
N GLY A 20 2.24 -2.53 3.56
CA GLY A 20 1.78 -2.36 4.93
C GLY A 20 2.81 -2.84 5.96
N TYR A 21 2.68 -2.31 7.18
CA TYR A 21 3.47 -2.69 8.35
C TYR A 21 2.57 -2.67 9.59
N LEU A 22 2.60 -3.74 10.40
CA LEU A 22 1.80 -3.83 11.62
C LEU A 22 2.61 -3.32 12.81
N THR A 23 2.34 -2.09 13.25
CA THR A 23 3.10 -1.44 14.32
C THR A 23 2.94 -2.07 15.71
N PHE A 24 1.93 -2.92 15.90
CA PHE A 24 1.67 -3.60 17.17
C PHE A 24 2.32 -5.00 17.25
N ILE A 25 2.93 -5.48 16.17
CA ILE A 25 3.68 -6.74 16.15
C ILE A 25 5.17 -6.41 16.11
N LYS A 26 5.91 -6.86 17.13
CA LYS A 26 7.37 -6.74 17.15
C LYS A 26 7.95 -7.49 15.95
N ASP A 27 8.88 -6.86 15.24
CA ASP A 27 9.55 -7.42 14.06
C ASP A 27 8.56 -7.81 12.93
N SER A 28 7.43 -7.11 12.80
CA SER A 28 6.50 -7.28 11.67
C SER A 28 7.25 -7.16 10.35
N SER A 29 7.09 -8.14 9.47
CA SER A 29 7.53 -8.01 8.09
C SER A 29 6.63 -7.03 7.34
N LEU A 30 7.21 -6.36 6.33
CA LEU A 30 6.41 -5.63 5.34
C LEU A 30 5.58 -6.63 4.54
N PHE A 31 4.33 -6.29 4.25
CA PHE A 31 3.45 -7.11 3.44
C PHE A 31 2.84 -6.29 2.29
N PRO A 32 2.63 -6.89 1.11
CA PRO A 32 1.97 -6.20 0.01
C PRO A 32 0.48 -6.00 0.31
N ILE A 33 -0.01 -4.80 0.01
CA ILE A 33 -1.44 -4.44 0.03
C ILE A 33 -1.97 -4.37 -1.40
N GLY A 34 -1.20 -3.74 -2.30
CA GLY A 34 -1.53 -3.61 -3.70
C GLY A 34 -0.29 -3.47 -4.56
N VAL A 35 -0.40 -3.72 -5.86
CA VAL A 35 0.71 -3.58 -6.80
C VAL A 35 0.21 -3.04 -8.13
N TYR A 36 0.91 -2.03 -8.65
CA TYR A 36 0.79 -1.62 -10.04
C TYR A 36 2.01 -2.09 -10.83
N HIS A 37 1.78 -2.51 -12.07
CA HIS A 37 2.80 -2.93 -13.03
C HIS A 37 2.64 -2.16 -14.33
N GLY A 38 3.73 -1.58 -14.83
CA GLY A 38 3.74 -0.93 -16.13
C GLY A 38 5.14 -0.52 -16.56
N PHE A 39 5.26 0.06 -17.75
CA PHE A 39 6.53 0.57 -18.27
C PHE A 39 6.85 2.00 -17.81
N SER A 40 5.95 2.59 -17.01
CA SER A 40 6.07 3.91 -16.41
C SER A 40 5.32 3.94 -15.09
N LYS A 41 5.55 4.99 -14.28
CA LYS A 41 4.67 5.33 -13.17
C LYS A 41 3.19 5.38 -13.60
N PRO A 42 2.23 5.10 -12.70
CA PRO A 42 0.82 5.26 -12.99
C PRO A 42 0.54 6.67 -13.55
N ASN A 43 -0.10 6.76 -14.71
CA ASN A 43 -0.43 8.06 -15.33
C ASN A 43 -1.36 8.89 -14.44
N VAL A 44 -2.23 8.22 -13.68
CA VAL A 44 -3.16 8.84 -12.74
C VAL A 44 -2.96 8.18 -11.38
N SER A 45 -2.18 8.81 -10.49
CA SER A 45 -1.91 8.28 -9.15
C SER A 45 -3.18 8.06 -8.33
N ASN A 46 -4.18 8.92 -8.50
CA ASN A 46 -5.47 8.76 -7.82
C ASN A 46 -6.19 7.48 -8.24
N ALA A 47 -6.14 7.11 -9.52
CA ALA A 47 -6.76 5.90 -10.01
C ALA A 47 -6.04 4.65 -9.48
N PHE A 48 -4.72 4.71 -9.32
CA PHE A 48 -3.95 3.63 -8.72
C PHE A 48 -4.26 3.44 -7.22
N LEU A 49 -4.48 4.53 -6.49
CA LEU A 49 -4.72 4.49 -5.04
C LEU A 49 -6.20 4.32 -4.67
N LEU A 50 -7.12 4.45 -5.62
CA LEU A 50 -8.56 4.51 -5.35
C LEU A 50 -9.05 3.27 -4.62
N ASP A 51 -8.76 2.08 -5.14
CA ASP A 51 -9.17 0.81 -4.55
C ASP A 51 -8.70 0.68 -3.09
N PHE A 52 -7.44 1.07 -2.83
CA PHE A 52 -6.90 1.08 -1.47
C PHE A 52 -7.63 2.07 -0.56
N VAL A 53 -7.91 3.28 -1.04
CA VAL A 53 -8.56 4.33 -0.24
C VAL A 53 -10.00 3.92 0.11
N GLU A 54 -10.76 3.41 -0.85
CA GLU A 54 -12.16 3.00 -0.62
C GLU A 54 -12.24 1.83 0.37
N GLU A 55 -11.39 0.83 0.22
CA GLU A 55 -11.33 -0.30 1.16
C GLU A 55 -10.88 0.16 2.55
N ALA A 56 -9.80 0.94 2.63
CA ALA A 56 -9.27 1.44 3.89
C ALA A 56 -10.29 2.30 4.64
N GLN A 57 -11.03 3.18 3.95
CA GLN A 57 -12.12 3.96 4.54
C GLN A 57 -13.18 3.03 5.14
N GLY A 58 -13.61 2.03 4.37
CA GLY A 58 -14.57 1.04 4.86
C GLY A 58 -14.10 0.30 6.11
N LEU A 59 -12.83 -0.11 6.14
CA LEU A 59 -12.22 -0.80 7.27
C LEU A 59 -12.05 0.11 8.50
N ILE A 60 -11.74 1.39 8.31
CA ILE A 60 -11.62 2.36 9.40
C ILE A 60 -13.00 2.65 10.01
N GLU A 61 -14.02 2.83 9.19
CA GLU A 61 -15.37 3.16 9.65
C GLU A 61 -16.08 1.97 10.30
N ARG A 62 -15.95 0.77 9.70
CA ARG A 62 -16.76 -0.40 10.07
C ARG A 62 -15.97 -1.49 10.75
N GLY A 63 -14.64 -1.47 10.67
CA GLY A 63 -13.80 -2.60 11.08
C GLY A 63 -14.00 -3.83 10.19
N PHE A 64 -13.56 -4.99 10.68
CA PHE A 64 -13.80 -6.28 10.05
C PHE A 64 -13.99 -7.39 11.08
N PHE A 65 -14.68 -8.46 10.70
CA PHE A 65 -14.87 -9.63 11.54
C PHE A 65 -13.77 -10.66 11.30
N PHE A 66 -13.17 -11.16 12.39
CA PHE A 66 -12.27 -12.31 12.37
C PHE A 66 -12.55 -13.19 13.58
N ARG A 67 -12.85 -14.48 13.35
CA ARG A 67 -13.23 -15.42 14.41
C ARG A 67 -14.34 -14.87 15.32
N GLU A 68 -15.42 -14.38 14.70
CA GLU A 68 -16.60 -13.78 15.36
C GLU A 68 -16.32 -12.53 16.22
N LYS A 69 -15.10 -11.99 16.17
CA LYS A 69 -14.73 -10.77 16.87
C LYS A 69 -14.60 -9.62 15.87
N LEU A 70 -15.18 -8.47 16.21
CA LEU A 70 -15.02 -7.23 15.46
C LEU A 70 -13.69 -6.57 15.82
N PHE A 71 -12.90 -6.24 14.79
CA PHE A 71 -11.62 -5.53 14.91
C PHE A 71 -11.70 -4.17 14.22
N SER A 72 -11.36 -3.11 14.96
CA SER A 72 -11.20 -1.76 14.42
C SER A 72 -9.85 -1.63 13.72
N VAL A 73 -9.83 -0.95 12.58
CA VAL A 73 -8.59 -0.66 11.83
C VAL A 73 -8.23 0.82 11.99
N LEU A 74 -6.94 1.10 12.19
CA LEU A 74 -6.39 2.45 12.23
C LEU A 74 -5.11 2.51 11.39
N ILE A 75 -5.05 3.46 10.46
CA ILE A 75 -3.81 3.79 9.75
C ILE A 75 -3.05 4.82 10.59
N LYS A 76 -1.91 4.43 11.15
CA LYS A 76 -1.12 5.29 12.04
C LYS A 76 -0.34 6.37 11.30
N SER A 77 0.24 6.02 10.14
CA SER A 77 1.02 6.94 9.33
C SER A 77 1.12 6.43 7.89
N PHE A 78 1.33 7.37 6.97
CA PHE A 78 1.76 7.09 5.62
C PHE A 78 3.25 7.43 5.51
N ILE A 79 4.05 6.48 5.01
CA ILE A 79 5.46 6.69 4.71
C ILE A 79 5.56 6.78 3.19
N CYS A 80 5.84 7.98 2.70
CA CYS A 80 6.07 8.29 1.29
C CYS A 80 7.39 9.06 1.21
N ASP A 81 8.20 8.79 0.18
CA ASP A 81 9.38 9.61 -0.07
C ASP A 81 8.94 11.01 -0.50
N ALA A 82 9.52 12.03 0.13
CA ALA A 82 9.45 13.39 -0.36
C ALA A 82 10.35 13.52 -1.60
N PRO A 83 10.00 14.34 -2.60
CA PRO A 83 10.93 14.63 -3.69
C PRO A 83 12.24 15.16 -3.10
N ALA A 84 13.37 14.60 -3.53
CA ALA A 84 14.68 15.16 -3.22
C ALA A 84 14.68 16.64 -3.67
N ARG A 85 15.00 17.55 -2.74
CA ARG A 85 15.10 18.98 -3.01
C ARG A 85 16.26 19.30 -3.95
#